data_AF-A0A5U6KTR8-F1
#
_entry.id   AF-A0A5U6KTR8-F1
#
_cell.length_a   1.000
_cell.length_b   1.000
_cell.length_c   1.000
_cell.angle_alpha   90.00
_cell.angle_beta   90.00
_cell.angle_gamma   90.00
#
_symmetry.space_group_name_H-M   'P 1'
#
loop_
_entity.id
_entity.type
_entity.pdbx_description
1 polymer ?
#
loop_
_entity_poly.entity_id
_entity_poly.type
_entity_poly.pdbx_seq_one_letter_code
_entity_poly.pdbx_strand_id
1 'polypeptide(L)' 'VNGCDSSPVVFLEGIFVLPSFRQRGVAKQLIAAVQRWGTNKGCREMASDTSPENTISQKVHQALGFEETERVIFYRKRC' A
#
# COMPACT_ATOMS: atom_id res chain seq x y z
N VAL A 1 5.61 -6.85 -8.24
CA VAL A 1 4.49 -7.17 -7.32
C VAL A 1 3.20 -7.13 -8.13
N ASN A 2 2.12 -7.70 -7.61
CA ASN A 2 0.83 -7.78 -8.31
C ASN A 2 0.40 -6.41 -8.88
N GLY A 3 0.14 -6.38 -10.19
CA GLY A 3 -0.30 -5.19 -10.92
C GLY A 3 0.75 -4.09 -11.19
N CYS A 4 2.05 -4.33 -10.97
CA CYS A 4 3.11 -3.37 -11.34
C CYS A 4 3.87 -3.81 -12.60
N ASP A 5 4.28 -2.84 -13.42
CA ASP A 5 4.96 -3.08 -14.70
C ASP A 5 6.50 -3.03 -14.60
N SER A 6 7.05 -2.63 -13.45
CA SER A 6 8.49 -2.46 -13.24
C SER A 6 9.04 -3.15 -11.99
N SER A 7 10.37 -3.17 -11.89
CA SER A 7 11.13 -3.68 -10.74
C SER A 7 12.41 -2.85 -10.55
N PRO A 8 12.81 -2.52 -9.31
CA PRO A 8 12.15 -2.85 -8.04
C PRO A 8 10.91 -1.97 -7.76
N VAL A 9 10.07 -2.42 -6.82
CA VAL A 9 8.86 -1.71 -6.36
C VAL A 9 8.97 -1.48 -4.85
N VAL A 10 8.60 -0.30 -4.37
CA VAL A 10 8.42 -0.08 -2.93
C VAL A 10 7.04 -0.60 -2.52
N PHE A 11 7.00 -1.52 -1.57
CA PHE A 11 5.77 -2.14 -1.11
C PHE A 11 5.42 -1.67 0.30
N LEU A 12 4.16 -1.28 0.52
CA LEU A 12 3.65 -0.97 1.85
C LEU A 12 3.20 -2.26 2.54
N GLU A 13 4.11 -2.86 3.31
CA GLU A 13 3.86 -4.15 4.01
C GLU A 13 2.77 -4.07 5.10
N GLY A 14 2.47 -2.87 5.59
CA GLY A 14 1.44 -2.64 6.60
C GLY A 14 1.55 -1.25 7.20
N ILE A 15 0.39 -0.66 7.52
CA ILE A 15 0.30 0.64 8.16
C ILE A 15 -0.77 0.66 9.25
N PHE A 16 -0.45 1.27 10.38
CA PHE A 16 -1.39 1.43 11.47
C PHE A 16 -1.26 2.82 12.10
N VAL A 17 -2.41 3.41 12.42
CA VAL A 17 -2.51 4.65 13.19
C VAL A 17 -3.47 4.41 14.35
N LEU A 18 -3.04 4.77 15.56
CA LEU A 18 -3.86 4.70 16.76
C LEU A 18 -5.20 5.42 16.55
N PRO A 19 -6.34 4.88 17.02
CA PRO A 19 -7.66 5.46 16.76
C PRO A 19 -7.76 6.95 17.07
N SER A 20 -7.19 7.41 18.20
CA SER A 20 -7.17 8.81 18.63
C SER A 20 -6.41 9.76 17.70
N PHE A 21 -5.58 9.23 16.80
CA PHE A 21 -4.77 10.00 15.83
C PHE A 21 -5.20 9.78 14.38
N ARG A 22 -6.25 8.99 14.12
CA ARG A 22 -6.78 8.77 12.77
C ARG A 22 -7.41 10.04 12.21
N GLN A 23 -7.49 10.11 10.88
CA GLN A 23 -8.04 11.25 10.13
C GLN A 23 -7.31 12.59 10.36
N ARG A 24 -6.11 12.56 10.94
CA ARG A 24 -5.24 13.75 11.13
C ARG A 24 -4.09 13.83 10.13
N GLY A 25 -4.16 13.08 9.02
CA GLY A 25 -3.10 13.05 8.01
C GLY A 25 -1.86 12.22 8.36
N VAL A 26 -1.84 11.51 9.50
CA VAL A 26 -0.70 10.68 9.92
C VAL A 26 -0.36 9.59 8.88
N ALA A 27 -1.36 8.84 8.42
CA ALA A 27 -1.15 7.80 7.41
C ALA A 27 -0.60 8.38 6.09
N LYS A 28 -1.09 9.57 5.69
CA LYS A 28 -0.58 10.29 4.51
C LYS A 28 0.90 10.61 4.64
N GLN A 29 1.33 11.10 5.81
CA GLN A 29 2.74 11.44 6.05
C GLN A 29 3.63 10.19 6.07
N LEU A 30 3.17 9.10 6.69
CA LEU A 30 3.89 7.82 6.70
C LEU A 30 4.07 7.26 5.28
N ILE A 31 3.01 7.23 4.49
CA ILE A 31 3.05 6.75 3.10
C ILE A 31 3.96 7.64 2.23
N ALA A 32 3.90 8.96 2.38
CA ALA A 32 4.79 9.86 1.66
C ALA A 32 6.27 9.64 2.00
N ALA A 33 6.58 9.29 3.26
CA ALA A 33 7.94 8.95 3.66
C ALA A 33 8.42 7.63 3.03
N VAL A 34 7.55 6.61 2.98
CA VAL A 34 7.81 5.33 2.31
C VAL A 34 8.01 5.53 0.81
N GLN A 35 7.16 6.32 0.16
CA GLN A 35 7.29 6.66 -1.27
C GLN A 35 8.64 7.31 -1.56
N ARG A 36 9.01 8.34 -0.76
CA ARG A 36 10.30 9.03 -0.92
C ARG A 36 11.48 8.09 -0.75
N TRP A 37 11.42 7.19 0.24
CA TRP A 37 12.43 6.16 0.42
C TRP A 37 12.54 5.25 -0.81
N GLY A 38 11.40 4.78 -1.34
CA GLY A 38 11.36 3.95 -2.55
C GLY A 38 11.93 4.65 -3.78
N THR A 39 11.56 5.90 -4.01
CA THR A 39 12.12 6.72 -5.10
C THR A 39 13.65 6.84 -4.99
N ASN A 40 14.17 7.09 -3.78
CA ASN A 40 15.62 7.15 -3.56
C ASN A 40 16.35 5.81 -3.75
N LYS A 41 15.61 4.69 -3.75
CA LYS A 41 16.10 3.34 -4.06
C LYS A 41 15.91 2.96 -5.52
N GLY A 42 15.43 3.87 -6.37
CA GLY A 42 15.21 3.62 -7.80
C GLY A 42 13.88 2.92 -8.12
N CYS A 43 12.96 2.82 -7.16
CA CYS A 43 11.63 2.30 -7.43
C CYS A 43 10.82 3.33 -8.23
N ARG A 44 10.20 2.89 -9.33
CA ARG A 44 9.33 3.72 -10.17
C ARG A 44 7.86 3.64 -9.77
N GLU A 45 7.50 2.57 -9.05
CA GLU A 45 6.14 2.30 -8.59
C GLU A 45 6.13 2.06 -7.08
N MET A 46 4.98 2.38 -6.46
CA MET A 46 4.66 2.04 -5.08
C MET A 46 3.37 1.22 -5.08
N ALA A 47 3.36 0.11 -4.36
CA ALA A 47 2.23 -0.79 -4.29
C ALA A 47 1.87 -1.13 -2.84
N SER A 48 0.64 -1.59 -2.67
CA SER A 48 0.10 -2.10 -1.40
C SER A 48 -1.06 -3.03 -1.72
N ASP A 49 -1.37 -3.94 -0.81
CA ASP A 49 -2.60 -4.70 -0.83
C ASP A 49 -3.46 -4.39 0.40
N THR A 50 -4.72 -4.84 0.35
CA THR A 50 -5.63 -4.81 1.49
C THR A 50 -6.69 -5.88 1.33
N SER A 51 -7.28 -6.35 2.43
CA SER A 51 -8.39 -7.30 2.35
C SER A 51 -9.63 -6.67 1.69
N PRO A 52 -10.44 -7.45 0.93
CA PRO A 52 -11.69 -6.99 0.33
C PRO A 52 -12.73 -6.49 1.34
N GLU A 53 -12.65 -6.95 2.60
CA GLU A 53 -13.57 -6.57 3.68
C GLU A 53 -13.17 -5.24 4.33
N ASN A 54 -11.91 -4.80 4.17
CA ASN A 54 -11.40 -3.59 4.80
C ASN A 54 -11.70 -2.33 3.97
N THR A 55 -12.96 -1.93 3.98
CA THR A 55 -13.46 -0.75 3.23
C THR A 55 -12.80 0.57 3.66
N ILE A 56 -12.35 0.69 4.92
CA ILE A 56 -11.62 1.87 5.40
C ILE A 56 -10.24 1.93 4.72
N SER A 57 -9.51 0.82 4.69
CA SER A 57 -8.22 0.75 4.02
C SER A 57 -8.33 1.04 2.52
N GLN A 58 -9.33 0.47 1.84
CA GLN A 58 -9.58 0.76 0.41
C GLN A 58 -9.77 2.26 0.16
N LYS A 59 -10.62 2.92 0.96
CA LYS A 59 -10.83 4.37 0.86
C LYS A 59 -9.57 5.18 1.14
N VAL A 60 -8.74 4.74 2.09
CA VAL A 60 -7.46 5.40 2.39
C VAL A 60 -6.51 5.29 1.20
N HIS A 61 -6.37 4.11 0.59
CA HIS A 61 -5.53 3.92 -0.61
C HIS A 61 -5.97 4.84 -1.75
N GLN A 62 -7.26 4.82 -2.09
CA GLN A 62 -7.83 5.67 -3.14
C GLN A 62 -7.64 7.17 -2.85
N ALA A 63 -7.91 7.59 -1.61
CA ALA A 63 -7.73 8.99 -1.20
C ALA A 63 -6.26 9.46 -1.21
N LEU A 64 -5.31 8.51 -1.24
CA LEU A 64 -3.87 8.78 -1.31
C LEU A 64 -3.27 8.56 -2.70
N GLY A 65 -4.11 8.34 -3.71
CA GLY A 65 -3.69 8.26 -5.12
C GLY A 65 -3.23 6.87 -5.56
N PHE A 66 -3.51 5.82 -4.79
CA PHE A 66 -3.40 4.45 -5.30
C PHE A 66 -4.60 4.13 -6.18
N GLU A 67 -4.36 3.39 -7.26
CA GLU A 67 -5.37 2.82 -8.13
C GLU A 67 -5.47 1.30 -7.89
N GLU A 68 -6.68 0.74 -7.93
CA GLU A 68 -6.86 -0.71 -7.81
C GLU A 68 -6.35 -1.39 -9.09
N THR A 69 -5.41 -2.33 -8.96
CA THR A 69 -4.80 -3.02 -10.10
C THR A 69 -5.46 -4.38 -10.37
N GLU A 70 -5.57 -5.23 -9.35
CA GLU A 70 -6.16 -6.56 -9.47
C GLU A 70 -6.69 -7.11 -8.13
N ARG A 71 -7.56 -8.14 -8.21
CA ARG A 71 -8.04 -8.91 -7.06
C ARG A 71 -7.65 -10.37 -7.22
N VAL A 72 -6.93 -10.92 -6.24
CA VAL A 72 -6.33 -12.26 -6.33
C VAL A 72 -6.72 -13.15 -5.15
N ILE A 73 -6.70 -14.47 -5.37
CA ILE A 73 -6.85 -15.48 -4.33
C ILE A 73 -5.50 -16.16 -4.14
N PHE A 74 -4.93 -16.01 -2.95
CA PHE A 74 -3.69 -16.70 -2.60
C PHE A 74 -3.98 -18.12 -2.12
N TYR A 75 -3.18 -19.08 -2.59
CA TYR A 75 -3.15 -20.46 -2.11
C TYR A 75 -1.77 -20.79 -1.53
N ARG A 76 -1.73 -21.70 -0.56
CA ARG A 76 -0.48 -22.28 -0.04
C ARG A 76 -0.61 -23.80 0.04
N LYS A 77 0.45 -24.53 -0.31
CA LYS A 77 0.56 -25.98 -0.14
C LYS A 77 1.86 -26.29 0.59
N ARG A 78 1.80 -27.10 1.66
CA ARG A 78 3.00 -27.61 2.33
C ARG A 78 3.64 -28.67 1.42
N CYS A 79 4.94 -28.55 1.16
CA CYS A 79 5.73 -29.59 0.49
C CYS A 79 5.99 -30.75 1.44
#